data_AF-A0A4R6WIW6-F1
#
_entry.id   AF-A0A4R6WIW6-F1
#
_cell.length_a   1.000
_cell.length_b   1.000
_cell.length_c   1.000
_cell.angle_alpha   90.00
_cell.angle_beta   90.00
_cell.angle_gamma   90.00
#
_symmetry.space_group_name_H-M   'P 1'
#
loop_
_entity.id
_entity.type
_entity.pdbx_description
1 polymer ?
#
loop_
_entity_poly.entity_id
_entity_poly.type
_entity_poly.pdbx_seq_one_letter_code
_entity_poly.pdbx_strand_id
1 'polypeptide(L)'
;MESFHINHPIRDDTLNLDICPMYPTFFKISLRPLLLTIFILFSYDSQSQIVKDDLIVFIGEKISLERDTNDKMFGIDTIINGQDTIFSGWQKLGYKYEAKYKVLDKIHGHYDKDTIDFVLYDHEGNPEVAEHNTVMLFVSKVDGVLYHQKYQYFPMYITTEGRWASPYSVQDYNHAYKYSITVKPEIIPFKDEVYFSVIHLHPDKIAKIYSPQYFEIRDRKAYTRYGNYPDDLLKLKLQTVLKARGIYLE
;
A
#
# COMPACT_ATOMS: atom_id res chain seq x y z
N MET A 1 10.65 -19.30 33.47
CA MET A 1 9.82 -19.16 32.25
C MET A 1 9.63 -17.66 32.08
N GLU A 2 10.63 -17.02 31.49
CA GLU A 2 10.73 -15.55 31.40
C GLU A 2 9.96 -15.07 30.17
N SER A 3 9.01 -14.17 30.39
CA SER A 3 8.20 -13.53 29.38
C SER A 3 8.93 -12.32 28.80
N PHE A 4 9.21 -12.36 27.51
CA PHE A 4 9.70 -11.22 26.75
C PHE A 4 8.59 -10.16 26.60
N HIS A 5 8.83 -8.98 27.16
CA HIS A 5 8.06 -7.76 26.92
C HIS A 5 8.69 -7.01 25.73
N ILE A 6 7.85 -6.58 24.78
CA ILE A 6 8.27 -5.62 23.74
C ILE A 6 7.34 -4.40 23.84
N ASN A 7 7.94 -3.27 24.24
CA ASN A 7 7.34 -1.94 24.23
C ASN A 7 7.53 -1.33 22.82
N HIS A 8 6.47 -0.78 22.24
CA HIS A 8 6.58 0.10 21.07
C HIS A 8 6.67 1.56 21.52
N PRO A 9 7.63 2.36 21.03
CA PRO A 9 7.66 3.79 21.28
C PRO A 9 6.77 4.55 20.28
N ILE A 10 6.12 5.57 20.84
CA ILE A 10 5.31 6.61 20.22
C ILE A 10 6.21 7.55 19.42
N ARG A 11 5.75 8.03 18.25
CA ARG A 11 6.31 9.25 17.65
C ARG A 11 5.20 10.20 17.20
N ASP A 12 5.31 11.40 17.73
CA ASP A 12 4.49 12.60 17.56
C ASP A 12 5.29 13.55 16.67
N ASP A 13 4.73 13.95 15.53
CA ASP A 13 5.36 14.89 14.59
C ASP A 13 4.45 16.11 14.41
N THR A 14 4.41 16.98 15.43
CA THR A 14 4.05 18.38 15.26
C THR A 14 5.32 19.22 15.15
N LEU A 15 5.67 19.68 13.95
CA LEU A 15 6.62 20.78 13.78
C LEU A 15 6.08 21.77 12.73
N ASN A 16 5.43 22.80 13.27
CA ASN A 16 5.24 24.10 12.64
C ASN A 16 6.61 24.73 12.34
N LEU A 17 6.79 25.25 11.14
CA LEU A 17 7.82 26.25 10.85
C LEU A 17 7.16 27.47 10.21
N ASP A 18 6.92 28.45 11.07
CA ASP A 18 6.63 29.83 10.72
C ASP A 18 7.83 30.44 9.98
N ILE A 19 7.59 31.08 8.84
CA ILE A 19 8.59 31.91 8.15
C ILE A 19 7.97 33.29 7.92
N CYS A 20 8.53 34.30 8.61
CA CYS A 20 8.19 35.71 8.51
C CYS A 20 9.08 36.39 7.44
N PRO A 21 8.62 37.46 6.74
CA PRO A 21 9.27 37.96 5.53
C PRO A 21 10.31 39.04 5.82
N MET A 22 11.32 39.17 4.94
CA MET A 22 12.25 40.30 4.94
C MET A 22 12.52 40.75 3.49
N TYR A 23 11.98 41.91 3.12
CA TYR A 23 12.39 42.74 1.98
C TYR A 23 13.75 43.41 2.32
N PRO A 24 14.63 43.74 1.34
CA PRO A 24 14.45 45.00 0.60
C PRO A 24 15.01 45.11 -0.84
N THR A 25 14.53 46.19 -1.47
CA THR A 25 15.20 47.10 -2.43
C THR A 25 15.51 46.69 -3.87
N PHE A 26 14.70 47.31 -4.74
CA PHE A 26 14.95 47.85 -6.08
C PHE A 26 16.39 47.89 -6.61
N PHE A 27 16.57 47.30 -7.80
CA PHE A 27 17.48 47.82 -8.83
C PHE A 27 16.74 47.90 -10.18
N LYS A 28 16.72 49.10 -10.77
CA LYS A 28 16.24 49.35 -12.14
C LYS A 28 17.33 48.90 -13.11
N ILE A 29 17.00 48.01 -14.04
CA ILE A 29 17.79 47.83 -15.27
C ILE A 29 16.85 48.02 -16.47
N SER A 30 17.30 48.91 -17.35
CA SER A 30 16.65 49.42 -18.55
C SER A 30 16.43 48.33 -19.60
N LEU A 31 15.19 48.20 -20.06
CA LEU A 31 14.78 47.35 -21.18
C LEU A 31 15.16 48.02 -22.52
N ARG A 32 15.91 47.33 -23.39
CA ARG A 32 15.74 47.40 -24.85
C ARG A 32 15.95 46.02 -25.48
N PRO A 33 15.17 45.66 -26.52
CA PRO A 33 14.92 44.28 -26.92
C PRO A 33 15.99 43.81 -27.91
N LEU A 34 16.59 42.66 -27.64
CA LEU A 34 17.27 41.89 -28.66
C LEU A 34 16.66 40.50 -28.64
N LEU A 35 15.94 40.18 -29.73
CA LEU A 35 15.46 38.84 -30.04
C LEU A 35 16.64 37.85 -29.91
N LEU A 36 16.61 37.02 -28.88
CA LEU A 36 17.29 35.73 -28.89
C LEU A 36 16.30 34.71 -28.34
N THR A 37 15.38 34.30 -29.21
CA THR A 37 14.47 33.18 -28.99
C THR A 37 15.29 31.89 -29.03
N ILE A 38 16.04 31.59 -27.97
CA ILE A 38 16.54 30.24 -27.74
C ILE A 38 15.36 29.43 -27.23
N PHE A 39 14.80 28.64 -28.13
CA PHE A 39 13.99 27.46 -27.84
C PHE A 39 14.78 26.56 -26.86
N ILE A 40 14.64 26.76 -25.55
CA ILE A 40 14.80 25.68 -24.57
C ILE A 40 13.45 24.95 -24.54
N LEU A 41 13.17 24.30 -25.66
CA LEU A 41 12.15 23.28 -25.77
C LEU A 41 12.92 21.95 -25.80
N PHE A 42 12.48 21.02 -24.97
CA PHE A 42 12.91 19.62 -24.89
C PHE A 42 14.23 19.35 -24.17
N SER A 43 14.20 19.46 -22.84
CA SER A 43 14.89 18.51 -21.94
C SER A 43 14.15 18.40 -20.60
N TYR A 44 12.82 18.32 -20.65
CA TYR A 44 12.12 17.47 -19.69
C TYR A 44 11.89 16.16 -20.43
N ASP A 45 12.95 15.37 -20.55
CA ASP A 45 12.77 13.91 -20.63
C ASP A 45 12.24 13.47 -19.28
N SER A 46 10.97 13.77 -19.04
CA SER A 46 10.11 12.91 -18.26
C SER A 46 9.98 11.62 -19.06
N GLN A 47 11.04 10.80 -19.10
CA GLN A 47 10.84 9.37 -19.21
C GLN A 47 10.19 8.87 -17.91
N SER A 48 8.99 9.36 -17.62
CA SER A 48 7.98 8.45 -17.13
C SER A 48 7.63 7.66 -18.38
N GLN A 49 8.30 6.52 -18.58
CA GLN A 49 7.77 5.52 -19.49
C GLN A 49 6.33 5.33 -19.05
N ILE A 50 5.38 5.78 -19.87
CA ILE A 50 3.98 5.41 -19.73
C ILE A 50 3.97 3.94 -20.11
N VAL A 51 4.32 3.09 -19.14
CA VAL A 51 4.28 1.66 -19.29
C VAL A 51 2.80 1.32 -19.28
N LYS A 52 2.30 0.96 -20.45
CA LYS A 52 0.99 0.36 -20.69
C LYS A 52 0.63 -0.58 -19.52
N ASP A 53 -0.54 -0.38 -18.92
CA ASP A 53 -1.02 -0.97 -17.66
C ASP A 53 -0.36 -2.31 -17.26
N ASP A 54 0.70 -2.20 -16.45
CA ASP A 54 1.40 -3.33 -15.84
C ASP A 54 0.73 -3.78 -14.52
N LEU A 55 -0.38 -3.14 -14.14
CA LEU A 55 -1.15 -3.50 -12.96
C LEU A 55 -2.11 -4.64 -13.27
N ILE A 56 -1.96 -5.74 -12.53
CA ILE A 56 -2.90 -6.85 -12.50
C ILE A 56 -3.61 -6.80 -11.16
N VAL A 57 -4.94 -6.80 -11.21
CA VAL A 57 -5.80 -6.82 -10.02
C VAL A 57 -6.74 -7.99 -10.12
N PHE A 58 -6.69 -8.86 -9.12
CA PHE A 58 -7.44 -10.11 -9.13
C PHE A 58 -7.85 -10.51 -7.73
N ILE A 59 -8.92 -11.28 -7.65
CA ILE A 59 -9.29 -12.03 -6.44
C ILE A 59 -8.62 -13.39 -6.56
N GLY A 60 -7.85 -13.75 -5.54
CA GLY A 60 -7.13 -15.01 -5.53
C GLY A 60 -7.28 -15.78 -4.22
N GLU A 61 -7.19 -17.10 -4.34
CA GLU A 61 -7.07 -18.02 -3.22
C GLU A 61 -5.60 -18.40 -3.02
N LYS A 62 -5.11 -18.26 -1.79
CA LYS A 62 -3.72 -18.53 -1.42
C LYS A 62 -3.40 -20.01 -1.60
N ILE A 63 -2.40 -20.32 -2.44
CA ILE A 63 -1.83 -21.66 -2.57
C ILE A 63 -0.61 -21.78 -1.65
N SER A 64 0.33 -20.83 -1.75
CA SER A 64 1.49 -20.76 -0.87
C SER A 64 1.96 -19.33 -0.67
N LEU A 65 2.63 -19.09 0.46
CA LEU A 65 3.33 -17.86 0.77
C LEU A 65 4.54 -18.23 1.63
N GLU A 66 5.71 -18.17 1.02
CA GLU A 66 6.94 -18.69 1.63
C GLU A 66 7.96 -17.57 1.76
N ARG A 67 8.55 -17.46 2.95
CA ARG A 67 9.64 -16.51 3.16
C ARG A 67 10.89 -17.01 2.44
N ASP A 68 11.54 -16.15 1.69
CA ASP A 68 12.85 -16.43 1.12
C ASP A 68 13.91 -16.38 2.24
N THR A 69 14.34 -17.56 2.70
CA THR A 69 15.36 -17.67 3.76
C THR A 69 16.77 -17.38 3.26
N ASN A 70 16.98 -17.36 1.94
CA ASN A 70 18.27 -17.02 1.34
C ASN A 70 18.41 -15.51 1.12
N ASP A 71 17.31 -14.76 1.28
CA ASP A 71 17.33 -13.31 1.18
C ASP A 71 18.07 -12.68 2.36
N LYS A 72 19.33 -12.27 2.12
CA LYS A 72 20.19 -11.66 3.15
C LYS A 72 19.64 -10.31 3.57
N MET A 73 19.16 -10.25 4.82
CA MET A 73 18.60 -9.04 5.44
C MET A 73 19.69 -8.02 5.82
N PHE A 74 20.93 -8.47 6.00
CA PHE A 74 22.09 -7.61 6.23
C PHE A 74 23.25 -8.05 5.34
N GLY A 75 24.05 -7.09 4.90
CA GLY A 75 25.35 -7.33 4.28
C GLY A 75 26.39 -6.41 4.88
N ILE A 76 27.62 -6.87 4.95
CA ILE A 76 28.78 -6.08 5.35
C ILE A 76 29.78 -6.22 4.21
N ASP A 77 30.12 -5.09 3.61
CA ASP A 77 31.26 -4.99 2.72
C ASP A 77 32.45 -4.41 3.47
N THR A 78 33.62 -4.92 3.11
CA THR A 78 34.90 -4.41 3.60
C THR A 78 35.55 -3.61 2.49
N ILE A 79 35.76 -2.32 2.74
CA ILE A 79 36.49 -1.42 1.86
C ILE A 79 37.88 -1.22 2.47
N ILE A 80 38.91 -1.71 1.79
CA ILE A 80 40.30 -1.51 2.20
C ILE A 80 40.80 -0.21 1.56
N ASN A 81 41.21 0.76 2.37
CA ASN A 81 41.76 2.02 1.91
C ASN A 81 43.15 2.27 2.55
N GLY A 82 44.21 1.81 1.88
CA GLY A 82 45.56 1.87 2.42
C GLY A 82 45.75 0.88 3.58
N GLN A 83 46.12 1.38 4.77
CA GLN A 83 46.23 0.58 6.00
C GLN A 83 44.91 0.52 6.79
N ASP A 84 43.93 1.35 6.42
CA ASP A 84 42.65 1.41 7.10
C ASP A 84 41.66 0.43 6.47
N THR A 85 40.91 -0.26 7.34
CA THR A 85 39.81 -1.14 6.93
C THR A 85 38.50 -0.49 7.35
N ILE A 86 37.65 -0.16 6.39
CA ILE A 86 36.32 0.41 6.60
C ILE A 86 35.29 -0.69 6.37
N PHE A 87 34.36 -0.87 7.30
CA PHE A 87 33.21 -1.76 7.12
C PHE A 87 31.99 -0.92 6.76
N SER A 88 31.40 -1.17 5.59
CA SER A 88 30.11 -0.59 5.19
C SER A 88 29.03 -1.65 5.29
N GLY A 89 28.05 -1.45 6.17
CA GLY A 89 26.90 -2.33 6.31
C GLY A 89 25.67 -1.77 5.58
N TRP A 90 24.81 -2.66 5.11
CA TRP A 90 23.44 -2.32 4.71
C TRP A 90 22.45 -3.28 5.34
N GLN A 91 21.25 -2.78 5.60
CA GLN A 91 20.12 -3.58 6.07
C GLN A 91 18.98 -3.42 5.09
N LYS A 92 18.40 -4.54 4.65
CA LYS A 92 17.14 -4.53 3.91
C LYS A 92 16.03 -4.17 4.88
N LEU A 93 15.16 -3.26 4.46
CA LEU A 93 14.03 -2.82 5.27
C LEU A 93 12.86 -3.83 5.24
N GLY A 94 13.02 -5.04 4.70
CA GLY A 94 11.93 -6.02 4.73
C GLY A 94 12.37 -7.40 4.25
N TYR A 95 11.57 -8.40 4.61
CA TYR A 95 11.70 -9.78 4.17
C TYR A 95 11.03 -9.98 2.82
N LYS A 96 11.71 -10.71 1.95
CA LYS A 96 11.15 -11.20 0.69
C LYS A 96 10.32 -12.45 0.92
N TYR A 97 9.19 -12.52 0.24
CA TYR A 97 8.31 -13.67 0.17
C TYR A 97 8.00 -14.02 -1.27
N GLU A 98 7.98 -15.32 -1.57
CA GLU A 98 7.48 -15.88 -2.82
C GLU A 98 6.02 -16.31 -2.59
N ALA A 99 5.10 -15.76 -3.37
CA ALA A 99 3.67 -15.96 -3.22
C ALA A 99 3.08 -16.66 -4.45
N LYS A 100 2.19 -17.61 -4.22
CA LYS A 100 1.43 -18.31 -5.26
C LYS A 100 -0.05 -18.32 -4.93
N TYR A 101 -0.86 -17.86 -5.87
CA TYR A 101 -2.31 -17.76 -5.72
C TYR A 101 -3.03 -18.36 -6.92
N LYS A 102 -4.17 -19.00 -6.68
CA LYS A 102 -5.14 -19.34 -7.72
C LYS A 102 -5.96 -18.09 -8.05
N VAL A 103 -6.09 -17.74 -9.32
CA VAL A 103 -6.92 -16.63 -9.80
C VAL A 103 -8.37 -17.09 -9.84
N LEU A 104 -9.22 -16.47 -9.02
CA LEU A 104 -10.65 -16.74 -8.97
C LEU A 104 -11.46 -15.76 -9.83
N ASP A 105 -11.04 -14.49 -9.83
CA ASP A 105 -11.71 -13.44 -10.59
C ASP A 105 -10.68 -12.38 -11.02
N LYS A 106 -10.81 -11.86 -12.25
CA LYS A 106 -9.92 -10.84 -12.81
C LYS A 106 -10.65 -9.51 -12.82
N ILE A 107 -10.15 -8.55 -12.04
CA ILE A 107 -10.77 -7.23 -11.89
C ILE A 107 -10.16 -6.24 -12.89
N HIS A 108 -8.84 -6.27 -13.06
CA HIS A 108 -8.14 -5.41 -14.00
C HIS A 108 -6.83 -6.05 -14.49
N GLY A 109 -6.37 -5.63 -15.66
CA GLY A 109 -5.15 -6.12 -16.30
C GLY A 109 -5.33 -7.46 -17.01
N HIS A 110 -4.31 -7.84 -17.78
CA HIS A 110 -4.32 -9.08 -18.56
C HIS A 110 -3.45 -10.16 -17.91
N TYR A 111 -4.04 -11.33 -17.64
CA TYR A 111 -3.34 -12.52 -17.19
C TYR A 111 -4.12 -13.78 -17.62
N ASP A 112 -3.43 -14.72 -18.27
CA ASP A 112 -4.08 -15.86 -18.94
C ASP A 112 -4.02 -17.16 -18.14
N LYS A 113 -3.23 -17.21 -17.07
CA LYS A 113 -3.11 -18.41 -16.24
C LYS A 113 -4.10 -18.36 -15.09
N ASP A 114 -4.48 -19.55 -14.62
CA ASP A 114 -5.32 -19.77 -13.44
C ASP A 114 -4.54 -19.70 -12.12
N THR A 115 -3.21 -19.65 -12.18
CA THR A 115 -2.34 -19.43 -11.03
C THR A 115 -1.32 -18.34 -11.34
N ILE A 116 -1.07 -17.47 -10.37
CA ILE A 116 -0.13 -16.36 -10.45
C ILE A 116 0.92 -16.47 -9.35
N ASP A 117 2.19 -16.37 -9.76
CA ASP A 117 3.35 -16.32 -8.89
C ASP A 117 3.88 -14.87 -8.86
N PHE A 118 4.17 -14.34 -7.68
CA PHE A 118 4.70 -12.98 -7.52
C PHE A 118 5.52 -12.85 -6.22
N VAL A 119 6.39 -11.83 -6.20
CA VAL A 119 7.21 -11.49 -5.03
C VAL A 119 6.47 -10.44 -4.20
N LEU A 120 6.48 -10.59 -2.87
CA LEU A 120 6.04 -9.54 -1.95
C LEU A 120 7.10 -9.26 -0.88
N TYR A 121 7.08 -8.04 -0.35
CA TYR A 121 7.99 -7.60 0.70
C TYR A 121 7.22 -7.09 1.90
N ASP A 122 7.59 -7.52 3.10
CA ASP A 122 7.00 -7.07 4.36
C ASP A 122 8.09 -6.63 5.35
N HIS A 123 7.79 -5.65 6.20
CA HIS A 123 8.75 -5.12 7.17
C HIS A 123 9.06 -6.15 8.27
N GLU A 124 8.05 -6.82 8.83
CA GLU A 124 8.23 -7.66 10.03
C GLU A 124 7.26 -8.85 10.05
N GLY A 125 7.73 -10.01 10.51
CA GLY A 125 6.87 -11.17 10.75
C GLY A 125 6.17 -11.72 9.50
N ASN A 126 5.07 -12.43 9.72
CA ASN A 126 4.22 -12.92 8.63
C ASN A 126 3.39 -11.77 8.07
N PRO A 127 3.33 -11.60 6.73
CA PRO A 127 2.52 -10.55 6.11
C PRO A 127 1.05 -10.64 6.52
N GLU A 128 0.38 -9.52 6.76
CA GLU A 128 -1.03 -9.50 7.19
C GLU A 128 -1.95 -10.19 6.17
N VAL A 129 -1.63 -10.09 4.88
CA VAL A 129 -2.32 -10.81 3.79
C VAL A 129 -2.27 -12.33 3.97
N ALA A 130 -1.28 -12.86 4.70
CA ALA A 130 -1.15 -14.28 5.01
C ALA A 130 -2.24 -14.80 5.96
N GLU A 131 -2.91 -13.93 6.71
CA GLU A 131 -4.00 -14.29 7.63
C GLU A 131 -5.30 -14.66 6.90
N HIS A 132 -5.39 -14.35 5.60
CA HIS A 132 -6.56 -14.55 4.78
C HIS A 132 -6.32 -15.62 3.71
N ASN A 133 -7.33 -16.44 3.44
CA ASN A 133 -7.26 -17.45 2.38
C ASN A 133 -7.63 -16.86 1.02
N THR A 134 -8.63 -15.97 0.97
CA THR A 134 -9.09 -15.32 -0.25
C THR A 134 -8.92 -13.81 -0.13
N VAL A 135 -8.19 -13.22 -1.07
CA VAL A 135 -7.83 -11.80 -1.06
C VAL A 135 -7.93 -11.21 -2.45
N MET A 136 -8.26 -9.93 -2.53
CA MET A 136 -8.04 -9.12 -3.73
C MET A 136 -6.63 -8.54 -3.64
N LEU A 137 -5.82 -8.76 -4.66
CA LEU A 137 -4.41 -8.38 -4.70
C LEU A 137 -4.15 -7.42 -5.86
N PHE A 138 -3.15 -6.57 -5.65
CA PHE A 138 -2.67 -5.59 -6.62
C PHE A 138 -1.22 -5.93 -6.93
N VAL A 139 -0.92 -6.31 -8.16
CA VAL A 139 0.40 -6.80 -8.58
C VAL A 139 0.87 -6.01 -9.79
N SER A 140 2.09 -5.51 -9.76
CA SER A 140 2.70 -4.81 -10.89
C SER A 140 3.85 -5.60 -11.47
N LYS A 141 4.01 -5.51 -12.79
CA LYS A 141 5.16 -6.06 -13.49
C LYS A 141 6.31 -5.06 -13.49
N VAL A 142 7.52 -5.52 -13.17
CA VAL A 142 8.76 -4.75 -13.23
C VAL A 142 9.82 -5.68 -13.82
N ASP A 143 10.40 -5.30 -14.96
CA ASP A 143 11.43 -6.08 -15.66
C ASP A 143 11.08 -7.56 -15.89
N GLY A 144 9.80 -7.84 -16.17
CA GLY A 144 9.31 -9.21 -16.40
C GLY A 144 8.88 -9.96 -15.14
N VAL A 145 9.19 -9.44 -13.95
CA VAL A 145 8.87 -10.04 -12.65
C VAL A 145 7.63 -9.38 -12.06
N LEU A 146 6.75 -10.16 -11.44
CA LEU A 146 5.54 -9.68 -10.80
C LEU A 146 5.81 -9.38 -9.32
N TYR A 147 5.42 -8.19 -8.88
CA TYR A 147 5.57 -7.71 -7.52
C TYR A 147 4.25 -7.27 -6.94
N HIS A 148 3.96 -7.70 -5.71
CA HIS A 148 2.85 -7.17 -4.94
C HIS A 148 3.05 -5.68 -4.68
N GLN A 149 1.99 -4.91 -4.90
CA GLN A 149 1.91 -3.54 -4.42
C GLN A 149 1.88 -3.58 -2.89
N LYS A 150 3.02 -3.27 -2.26
CA LYS A 150 3.23 -3.40 -0.82
C LYS A 150 2.04 -2.89 0.01
N TYR A 151 1.51 -3.75 0.89
CA TYR A 151 0.34 -3.52 1.75
C TYR A 151 -0.99 -3.26 1.03
N GLN A 152 -1.08 -3.52 -0.27
CA GLN A 152 -2.32 -3.32 -1.03
C GLN A 152 -3.00 -4.66 -1.25
N TYR A 153 -3.96 -4.96 -0.39
CA TYR A 153 -4.87 -6.08 -0.56
C TYR A 153 -6.20 -5.76 0.12
N PHE A 154 -7.20 -6.59 -0.14
CA PHE A 154 -8.45 -6.62 0.62
C PHE A 154 -8.81 -8.08 0.96
N PRO A 155 -9.19 -8.40 2.20
CA PRO A 155 -9.76 -9.72 2.50
C PRO A 155 -11.14 -9.85 1.85
N MET A 156 -11.37 -10.96 1.15
CA MET A 156 -12.57 -11.15 0.34
C MET A 156 -13.49 -12.20 0.95
N TYR A 157 -14.77 -11.86 1.07
CA TYR A 157 -15.83 -12.70 1.61
C TYR A 157 -16.96 -12.82 0.60
N ILE A 158 -17.63 -13.97 0.59
CA ILE A 158 -18.78 -14.22 -0.27
C ILE A 158 -20.04 -13.59 0.33
N THR A 159 -20.85 -12.94 -0.51
CA THR A 159 -22.19 -12.47 -0.16
C THR A 159 -23.24 -13.57 -0.31
N THR A 160 -24.44 -13.36 0.21
CA THR A 160 -25.58 -14.29 0.04
C THR A 160 -25.94 -14.55 -1.43
N GLU A 161 -25.55 -13.65 -2.34
CA GLU A 161 -25.76 -13.76 -3.78
C GLU A 161 -24.56 -14.40 -4.52
N GLY A 162 -23.53 -14.82 -3.80
CA GLY A 162 -22.34 -15.44 -4.40
C GLY A 162 -21.33 -14.46 -4.98
N ARG A 163 -21.46 -13.15 -4.69
CA ARG A 163 -20.49 -12.12 -5.11
C ARG A 163 -19.38 -11.97 -4.07
N TRP A 164 -18.21 -11.50 -4.48
CA TRP A 164 -17.13 -11.15 -3.54
C TRP A 164 -17.29 -9.73 -3.01
N ALA A 165 -16.99 -9.49 -1.74
CA ALA A 165 -16.90 -8.15 -1.16
C ALA A 165 -15.87 -8.10 -0.01
N SER A 166 -15.36 -6.91 0.29
CA SER A 166 -14.48 -6.67 1.43
C SER A 166 -15.17 -5.77 2.46
N PRO A 167 -14.97 -6.01 3.76
CA PRO A 167 -15.43 -5.11 4.81
C PRO A 167 -14.76 -3.72 4.71
N TYR A 168 -15.46 -2.71 5.23
CA TYR A 168 -14.92 -1.36 5.39
C TYR A 168 -13.65 -1.36 6.25
N SER A 169 -12.68 -0.52 5.88
CA SER A 169 -11.43 -0.32 6.60
C SER A 169 -11.14 1.17 6.75
N VAL A 170 -10.90 1.63 7.98
CA VAL A 170 -10.53 3.04 8.22
C VAL A 170 -9.24 3.43 7.48
N GLN A 171 -8.32 2.48 7.26
CA GLN A 171 -7.02 2.77 6.65
C GLN A 171 -7.17 3.20 5.20
N ASP A 172 -8.10 2.60 4.47
CA ASP A 172 -8.35 2.92 3.06
C ASP A 172 -9.08 4.26 2.87
N TYR A 173 -9.91 4.63 3.84
CA TYR A 173 -10.67 5.88 3.82
C TYR A 173 -9.94 7.06 4.48
N ASN A 174 -9.00 6.81 5.37
CA ASN A 174 -8.22 7.83 6.07
C ASN A 174 -6.84 8.04 5.42
N HIS A 175 -6.86 8.39 4.13
CA HIS A 175 -5.67 8.70 3.34
C HIS A 175 -5.49 10.22 3.15
N ALA A 176 -4.30 10.68 2.78
CA ALA A 176 -4.04 12.09 2.44
C ALA A 176 -4.98 12.62 1.32
N TYR A 177 -5.39 11.73 0.41
CA TYR A 177 -6.34 12.02 -0.67
C TYR A 177 -7.81 11.74 -0.31
N LYS A 178 -8.17 11.62 0.98
CA LYS A 178 -9.53 11.28 1.43
C LYS A 178 -10.64 12.14 0.84
N TYR A 179 -10.36 13.42 0.56
CA TYR A 179 -11.34 14.34 -0.04
C TYR A 179 -11.61 14.07 -1.53
N SER A 180 -10.81 13.23 -2.18
CA SER A 180 -11.04 12.75 -3.56
C SER A 180 -11.81 11.42 -3.61
N ILE A 181 -12.10 10.79 -2.47
CA ILE A 181 -12.79 9.51 -2.42
C ILE A 181 -14.25 9.71 -2.77
N THR A 182 -14.70 9.01 -3.82
CA THR A 182 -16.11 9.01 -4.27
C THR A 182 -16.85 7.72 -3.91
N VAL A 183 -16.10 6.66 -3.62
CA VAL A 183 -16.61 5.37 -3.20
C VAL A 183 -17.17 5.48 -1.79
N LYS A 184 -18.38 4.99 -1.54
CA LYS A 184 -18.99 4.98 -0.20
C LYS A 184 -19.17 3.53 0.24
N PRO A 185 -18.91 3.20 1.51
CA PRO A 185 -19.25 1.89 2.03
C PRO A 185 -20.77 1.70 1.97
N GLU A 186 -21.20 0.51 1.61
CA GLU A 186 -22.61 0.12 1.54
C GLU A 186 -22.87 -1.10 2.42
N ILE A 187 -24.15 -1.40 2.66
CA ILE A 187 -24.53 -2.58 3.43
C ILE A 187 -24.36 -3.82 2.54
N ILE A 188 -23.44 -4.69 2.91
CA ILE A 188 -23.12 -5.93 2.24
C ILE A 188 -23.81 -7.10 2.97
N PRO A 189 -24.64 -7.90 2.27
CA PRO A 189 -25.21 -9.11 2.82
C PRO A 189 -24.17 -10.24 2.77
N PHE A 190 -23.17 -10.22 3.65
CA PHE A 190 -22.20 -11.30 3.76
C PHE A 190 -22.90 -12.63 4.05
N LYS A 191 -22.46 -13.71 3.40
CA LYS A 191 -23.02 -15.05 3.58
C LYS A 191 -22.82 -15.55 5.02
N ASP A 192 -21.61 -15.31 5.54
CA ASP A 192 -21.22 -15.63 6.92
C ASP A 192 -20.94 -14.34 7.70
N GLU A 193 -20.99 -14.40 9.03
CA GLU A 193 -20.63 -13.24 9.86
C GLU A 193 -19.15 -12.89 9.68
N VAL A 194 -18.87 -11.63 9.31
CA VAL A 194 -17.51 -11.10 9.19
C VAL A 194 -17.18 -10.31 10.44
N TYR A 195 -16.09 -10.69 11.13
CA TYR A 195 -15.64 -10.00 12.32
C TYR A 195 -14.12 -9.97 12.47
N PHE A 196 -13.64 -9.02 13.27
CA PHE A 196 -12.24 -8.88 13.65
C PHE A 196 -12.08 -8.97 15.17
N SER A 197 -11.05 -9.67 15.63
CA SER A 197 -10.74 -9.71 17.06
C SER A 197 -10.25 -8.35 17.54
N VAL A 198 -10.81 -7.86 18.65
CA VAL A 198 -10.37 -6.63 19.31
C VAL A 198 -9.80 -6.90 20.71
N ILE A 199 -9.45 -8.16 20.99
CA ILE A 199 -9.02 -8.60 22.32
C ILE A 199 -7.75 -7.91 22.83
N HIS A 200 -6.86 -7.48 21.94
CA HIS A 200 -5.60 -6.81 22.28
C HIS A 200 -5.64 -5.29 22.09
N LEU A 201 -6.81 -4.73 21.80
CA LEU A 201 -6.95 -3.29 21.54
C LEU A 201 -7.52 -2.56 22.75
N HIS A 202 -6.94 -1.38 23.02
CA HIS A 202 -7.50 -0.42 23.98
C HIS A 202 -8.82 0.15 23.43
N PRO A 203 -9.84 0.42 24.27
CA PRO A 203 -11.13 0.97 23.83
C PRO A 203 -11.05 2.16 22.88
N ASP A 204 -10.15 3.12 23.13
CA ASP A 204 -10.00 4.29 22.25
C ASP A 204 -9.54 3.92 20.84
N LYS A 205 -8.66 2.91 20.74
CA LYS A 205 -8.20 2.38 19.45
C LYS A 205 -9.31 1.62 18.75
N ILE A 206 -10.16 0.90 19.50
CA ILE A 206 -11.35 0.24 18.95
C ILE A 206 -12.29 1.28 18.35
N ALA A 207 -12.63 2.35 19.08
CA ALA A 207 -13.53 3.39 18.59
C ALA A 207 -12.99 4.12 17.34
N LYS A 208 -11.66 4.28 17.24
CA LYS A 208 -11.01 4.89 16.08
C LYS A 208 -10.99 4.00 14.84
N ILE A 209 -10.73 2.70 15.00
CA ILE A 209 -10.58 1.75 13.88
C ILE A 209 -11.94 1.19 13.45
N TYR A 210 -12.77 0.83 14.42
CA TYR A 210 -14.05 0.17 14.24
C TYR A 210 -15.19 1.12 14.63
N SER A 211 -15.37 2.17 13.82
CA SER A 211 -16.41 3.18 14.05
C SER A 211 -17.79 2.52 14.19
N PRO A 212 -18.61 2.92 15.19
CA PRO A 212 -19.95 2.36 15.42
C PRO A 212 -20.91 2.59 14.25
N GLN A 213 -20.59 3.47 13.31
CA GLN A 213 -21.33 3.63 12.06
C GLN A 213 -21.25 2.38 11.17
N TYR A 214 -20.12 1.68 11.19
CA TYR A 214 -19.83 0.57 10.28
C TYR A 214 -19.68 -0.77 11.02
N PHE A 215 -19.45 -0.73 12.33
CA PHE A 215 -19.20 -1.91 13.13
C PHE A 215 -20.10 -2.00 14.37
N GLU A 216 -20.44 -3.23 14.72
CA GLU A 216 -21.03 -3.59 16.01
C GLU A 216 -19.96 -4.30 16.86
N ILE A 217 -19.70 -3.78 18.07
CA ILE A 217 -18.75 -4.40 19.00
C ILE A 217 -19.52 -5.27 20.00
N ARG A 218 -19.27 -6.58 19.99
CA ARG A 218 -19.80 -7.55 20.97
C ARG A 218 -18.78 -8.66 21.21
N ASP A 219 -18.69 -9.16 22.44
CA ASP A 219 -17.83 -10.30 22.81
C ASP A 219 -16.36 -10.17 22.35
N ARG A 220 -15.76 -8.97 22.50
CA ARG A 220 -14.38 -8.66 22.07
C ARG A 220 -14.14 -8.89 20.56
N LYS A 221 -15.19 -8.77 19.76
CA LYS A 221 -15.14 -8.81 18.29
C LYS A 221 -15.84 -7.59 17.70
N ALA A 222 -15.32 -7.09 16.59
CA ALA A 222 -15.93 -6.05 15.77
C ALA A 222 -16.58 -6.69 14.55
N TYR A 223 -17.91 -6.78 14.54
CA TYR A 223 -18.70 -7.33 13.44
C TYR A 223 -19.04 -6.22 12.45
N THR A 224 -19.07 -6.54 11.16
CA THR A 224 -19.43 -5.56 10.13
C THR A 224 -20.43 -6.12 9.13
N ARG A 225 -21.28 -5.21 8.65
CA ARG A 225 -22.11 -5.41 7.46
C ARG A 225 -21.83 -4.34 6.42
N TYR A 226 -20.82 -3.50 6.61
CA TYR A 226 -20.46 -2.45 5.67
C TYR A 226 -19.18 -2.80 4.92
N GLY A 227 -19.16 -2.49 3.63
CA GLY A 227 -18.04 -2.82 2.76
C GLY A 227 -18.24 -2.31 1.34
N ASN A 228 -17.46 -2.88 0.43
CA ASN A 228 -17.49 -2.54 -1.00
C ASN A 228 -17.23 -3.77 -1.87
N TYR A 229 -17.78 -3.75 -3.09
CA TYR A 229 -17.50 -4.72 -4.14
C TYR A 229 -16.17 -4.42 -4.86
N PRO A 230 -15.58 -5.40 -5.58
CA PRO A 230 -14.24 -5.31 -6.16
C PRO A 230 -13.98 -4.07 -7.02
N ASP A 231 -14.91 -3.67 -7.88
CA ASP A 231 -14.72 -2.48 -8.74
C ASP A 231 -14.58 -1.19 -7.94
N ASP A 232 -15.37 -1.06 -6.87
CA ASP A 232 -15.30 0.06 -5.93
C ASP A 232 -14.02 0.01 -5.09
N LEU A 233 -13.55 -1.18 -4.72
CA LEU A 233 -12.28 -1.36 -4.02
C LEU A 233 -11.08 -0.95 -4.90
N LEU A 234 -11.09 -1.33 -6.18
CA LEU A 234 -10.10 -0.87 -7.16
C LEU A 234 -10.14 0.65 -7.29
N LYS A 235 -11.34 1.21 -7.51
CA LYS A 235 -11.54 2.67 -7.60
C LYS A 235 -11.06 3.40 -6.35
N LEU A 236 -11.32 2.87 -5.16
CA LEU A 236 -10.86 3.42 -3.89
C LEU A 236 -9.33 3.50 -3.84
N LYS A 237 -8.63 2.43 -4.24
CA LYS A 237 -7.16 2.41 -4.29
C LYS A 237 -6.60 3.38 -5.35
N LEU A 238 -7.25 3.48 -6.51
CA LEU A 238 -6.92 4.46 -7.57
C LEU A 238 -7.17 5.91 -7.15
N GLN A 239 -8.07 6.17 -6.20
CA GLN A 239 -8.31 7.51 -5.67
C GLN A 239 -7.38 7.86 -4.50
N THR A 240 -6.64 6.87 -3.97
CA THR A 240 -5.84 7.00 -2.76
C THR A 240 -4.38 6.61 -2.99
N VAL A 241 -3.98 5.42 -2.55
CA VAL A 241 -2.59 4.97 -2.48
C VAL A 241 -1.97 4.69 -3.84
N LEU A 242 -2.74 4.18 -4.81
CA LEU A 242 -2.22 3.95 -6.17
C LEU A 242 -1.97 5.29 -6.87
N LYS A 243 -2.87 6.27 -6.69
CA LYS A 243 -2.63 7.65 -7.14
C LYS A 243 -1.40 8.27 -6.50
N ALA A 244 -1.21 8.07 -5.19
CA ALA A 244 -0.01 8.54 -4.49
C ALA A 244 1.28 7.95 -5.08
N ARG A 245 1.20 6.73 -5.62
CA ARG A 245 2.29 6.01 -6.28
C ARG A 245 2.43 6.33 -7.77
N GLY A 246 1.58 7.21 -8.31
CA GLY A 246 1.58 7.56 -9.74
C GLY A 246 1.02 6.47 -10.65
N ILE A 247 0.24 5.53 -10.12
CA ILE A 247 -0.43 4.48 -10.90
C ILE A 247 -1.83 4.95 -11.28
N TYR A 248 -2.10 4.97 -12.58
CA TYR A 248 -3.38 5.35 -13.18
C TYR A 248 -3.75 4.29 -14.21
N LEU A 249 -5.05 4.01 -14.36
CA LEU A 249 -5.55 3.17 -15.44
C LEU A 249 -5.86 4.04 -16.65
N GLU A 250 -5.54 3.57 -17.85
CA GLU A 250 -5.90 4.25 -19.12
C GLU A 250 -7.36 4.01 -19.54
#